data_AF-A0A2S8F7F6-F1
#
_entry.id   AF-A0A2S8F7F6-F1
#
_cell.length_a   1.000
_cell.length_b   1.000
_cell.length_c   1.000
_cell.angle_alpha   90.00
_cell.angle_beta   90.00
_cell.angle_gamma   90.00
#
_symmetry.space_group_name_H-M   'P 1'
#
loop_
_entity.id
_entity.type
_entity.pdbx_description
1 polymer ?
#
loop_
_entity_poly.entity_id
_entity_poly.type
_entity_poly.pdbx_seq_one_letter_code
_entity_poly.pdbx_strand_id
1 'polypeptide(L)'
;MKKPNEINIGGVVYKITYTKDRVKTDLDKRSQLWGQICYHTRTIRVFEGENDHTRQPIDQFHVLLHEVIHGIIRQHEFLEHCIKDRDSEEVIVDQIASVLSDTLVRNGWFNLDDWDGTPKKARGK
;
A
#
# COMPACT_ATOMS: atom_id res chain seq x y z
N MET A 1 2.02 -5.17 16.25
CA MET A 1 2.92 -4.75 15.15
C MET A 1 3.21 -3.26 15.32
N LYS A 2 4.48 -2.85 15.31
CA LYS A 2 4.85 -1.42 15.43
C LYS A 2 4.51 -0.71 14.10
N LYS A 3 4.02 0.53 14.16
CA LYS A 3 3.75 1.32 12.95
C LYS A 3 5.07 1.57 12.18
N PRO A 4 5.14 1.27 10.87
CA PRO A 4 6.34 1.53 10.08
C PRO A 4 6.53 3.04 9.87
N ASN A 5 7.78 3.51 9.91
CA ASN A 5 8.15 4.89 9.62
C ASN A 5 8.63 5.07 8.17
N GLU A 6 8.83 3.97 7.45
CA GLU A 6 9.20 3.93 6.05
C GLU A 6 8.65 2.67 5.38
N ILE A 7 8.53 2.71 4.06
CA ILE A 7 8.11 1.57 3.25
C ILE A 7 8.85 1.58 1.92
N ASN A 8 9.28 0.41 1.49
CA ASN A 8 9.84 0.22 0.15
C ASN A 8 8.74 -0.27 -0.79
N ILE A 9 8.43 0.52 -1.83
CA ILE A 9 7.47 0.16 -2.88
C ILE A 9 8.28 -0.01 -4.16
N GLY A 10 8.43 -1.24 -4.65
CA GLY A 10 9.15 -1.54 -5.91
C GLY A 10 10.55 -0.92 -5.99
N GLY A 11 11.33 -0.96 -4.90
CA GLY A 11 12.67 -0.38 -4.81
C GLY A 11 12.72 1.10 -4.43
N VAL A 12 11.58 1.82 -4.40
CA VAL A 12 11.52 3.23 -4.01
C VAL A 12 11.09 3.35 -2.55
N VAL A 13 11.94 3.99 -1.73
CA VAL A 13 11.66 4.20 -0.31
C VAL A 13 10.81 5.46 -0.10
N TYR A 14 9.70 5.30 0.63
CA TYR A 14 8.82 6.37 1.07
C TYR A 14 8.87 6.50 2.59
N LYS A 15 8.95 7.73 3.10
CA LYS A 15 8.80 8.01 4.54
C LYS A 15 7.32 8.06 4.91
N ILE A 16 6.95 7.50 6.06
CA ILE A 16 5.58 7.53 6.55
C ILE A 16 5.46 8.54 7.68
N THR A 17 4.50 9.46 7.54
CA THR A 17 4.15 10.43 8.58
C THR A 17 2.73 10.17 9.05
N TYR A 18 2.57 9.93 10.35
CA TYR A 18 1.25 9.82 10.97
C TYR A 18 0.80 11.19 11.48
N THR A 19 -0.46 11.52 11.25
CA THR A 19 -1.05 12.80 11.66
C THR A 19 -2.40 12.58 12.31
N LYS A 20 -2.69 13.37 13.34
CA LYS A 20 -4.00 13.41 14.01
C LYS A 20 -4.96 14.41 13.38
N ASP A 21 -4.52 15.08 12.31
CA ASP A 21 -5.26 16.11 11.60
C ASP A 21 -5.45 15.67 10.13
N ARG A 22 -6.72 15.52 9.72
CA ARG A 22 -7.10 15.13 8.35
C ARG A 22 -6.74 16.21 7.34
N VAL A 23 -6.71 17.47 7.74
CA VAL A 23 -6.31 18.59 6.88
C VAL A 23 -4.82 18.56 6.61
N LYS A 24 -4.01 18.12 7.58
CA LYS A 24 -2.56 17.91 7.37
C LYS A 24 -2.25 16.65 6.55
N THR A 25 -3.19 15.70 6.51
CA THR A 25 -3.08 14.50 5.68
C THR A 25 -3.20 14.88 4.22
N ASP A 26 -4.10 15.82 3.88
CA ASP A 26 -4.27 16.35 2.54
C ASP A 26 -3.34 17.56 2.24
N LEU A 27 -2.28 17.30 1.49
CA LEU A 27 -1.34 18.28 0.95
C LEU A 27 -2.02 19.34 0.08
N ASP A 28 -3.06 18.96 -0.65
CA ASP A 28 -3.74 19.83 -1.61
C ASP A 28 -4.88 20.62 -0.95
N LYS A 29 -5.25 20.28 0.29
CA LYS A 29 -6.35 20.86 1.09
C LYS A 29 -7.70 20.85 0.37
N ARG A 30 -7.90 19.91 -0.56
CA ARG A 30 -9.11 19.74 -1.38
C ARG A 30 -10.16 18.87 -0.71
N SER A 31 -9.79 17.96 0.18
CA SER A 31 -10.68 17.04 0.89
C SER A 31 -10.05 16.50 2.19
N GLN A 32 -10.87 16.15 3.18
CA GLN A 32 -10.33 15.49 4.38
C GLN A 32 -9.92 14.05 4.02
N LEU A 33 -8.63 13.78 3.83
CA LEU A 33 -8.14 12.46 3.45
C LEU A 33 -7.79 11.59 4.66
N TRP A 34 -7.79 10.28 4.42
CA TRP A 34 -7.36 9.29 5.40
C TRP A 34 -5.90 8.88 5.19
N GLY A 35 -5.44 8.90 3.94
CA GLY A 35 -4.06 8.73 3.55
C GLY A 35 -3.76 9.61 2.35
N GLN A 36 -2.47 9.88 2.11
CA GLN A 36 -2.02 10.47 0.85
C GLN A 36 -0.55 10.14 0.59
N ILE A 37 -0.27 9.53 -0.56
CA ILE A 37 1.06 9.42 -1.12
C ILE A 37 1.43 10.69 -1.90
N CYS A 38 2.65 11.18 -1.67
CA CYS A 38 3.28 12.24 -2.47
C CYS A 38 4.54 11.69 -3.13
N TYR A 39 4.48 11.56 -4.46
CA TYR A 39 5.57 10.99 -5.27
C TYR A 39 6.80 11.91 -5.31
N HIS A 40 6.61 13.23 -5.26
CA HIS A 40 7.69 14.19 -5.33
C HIS A 40 8.56 14.17 -4.06
N THR A 41 7.93 14.26 -2.89
CA THR A 41 8.64 14.27 -1.60
C THR A 41 8.94 12.86 -1.07
N ARG A 42 8.44 11.82 -1.75
CA ARG A 42 8.50 10.40 -1.32
C ARG A 42 8.00 10.23 0.10
N THR A 43 6.80 10.75 0.35
CA THR A 43 6.15 10.65 1.67
C THR A 43 4.76 10.08 1.54
N ILE A 44 4.39 9.21 2.47
CA ILE A 44 3.02 8.75 2.68
C ILE A 44 2.53 9.35 3.99
N ARG A 45 1.41 10.05 3.95
CA ARG A 45 0.76 10.58 5.14
C ARG A 45 -0.40 9.67 5.49
N VAL A 46 -0.54 9.33 6.76
CA VAL A 46 -1.64 8.50 7.25
C VAL A 46 -2.31 9.19 8.43
N PHE A 47 -3.61 9.38 8.32
CA PHE A 47 -4.41 9.86 9.42
C PHE A 47 -4.58 8.78 10.48
N GLU A 48 -4.09 9.04 11.69
CA GLU A 48 -4.15 8.10 12.81
C GLU A 48 -5.29 8.36 13.81
N GLY A 49 -6.05 9.45 13.64
CA GLY A 49 -7.12 9.83 14.56
C GLY A 49 -6.63 10.62 15.77
N GLU A 50 -7.48 11.51 16.28
CA GLU A 50 -7.32 12.12 17.59
C GLU A 50 -8.31 11.42 18.53
N ASN A 51 -7.81 10.59 19.45
CA ASN A 51 -8.59 9.87 20.48
C ASN A 51 -9.66 8.89 20.00
N ASP A 52 -9.50 8.28 18.84
CA ASP A 52 -10.50 7.34 18.34
C ASP A 52 -10.19 5.90 18.78
N HIS A 53 -10.73 5.50 19.93
CA HIS A 53 -10.75 4.10 20.40
C HIS A 53 -11.46 3.15 19.40
N THR A 54 -12.05 3.66 18.32
CA THR A 54 -12.74 2.87 17.30
C THR A 54 -11.88 2.55 16.07
N ARG A 55 -10.78 3.28 15.81
CA ARG A 55 -9.89 2.93 14.70
C ARG A 55 -8.88 1.90 15.13
N GLN A 56 -9.22 0.66 14.82
CA GLN A 56 -8.35 -0.46 15.09
C GLN A 56 -7.08 -0.34 14.23
N PRO A 57 -5.93 -0.88 14.68
CA PRO A 57 -4.69 -0.90 13.88
C PRO A 57 -4.87 -1.44 12.44
N ILE A 58 -5.88 -2.28 12.23
CA ILE A 58 -6.23 -2.82 10.90
C ILE A 58 -6.72 -1.74 9.92
N ASP A 59 -7.42 -0.70 10.39
CA ASP A 59 -7.90 0.39 9.52
C ASP A 59 -6.72 1.26 9.04
N GLN A 60 -5.74 1.49 9.91
CA GLN A 60 -4.52 2.22 9.56
C GLN A 60 -3.64 1.43 8.61
N PHE A 61 -3.57 0.11 8.79
CA PHE A 61 -2.89 -0.78 7.87
C PHE A 61 -3.57 -0.80 6.49
N HIS A 62 -4.90 -0.86 6.46
CA HIS A 62 -5.67 -0.78 5.21
C HIS A 62 -5.40 0.55 4.48
N VAL A 63 -5.47 1.68 5.19
CA VAL A 63 -5.14 2.98 4.58
C VAL A 63 -3.70 3.00 4.04
N LEU A 64 -2.74 2.49 4.80
CA LEU A 64 -1.36 2.41 4.33
C LEU A 64 -1.23 1.52 3.07
N LEU A 65 -1.91 0.38 3.05
CA LEU A 65 -1.93 -0.54 1.92
C LEU A 65 -2.57 0.11 0.68
N HIS A 66 -3.62 0.90 0.87
CA HIS A 66 -4.25 1.68 -0.21
C HIS A 66 -3.25 2.65 -0.85
N GLU A 67 -2.50 3.41 -0.05
CA GLU A 67 -1.47 4.32 -0.57
C GLU A 67 -0.30 3.56 -1.24
N VAL A 68 0.04 2.37 -0.74
CA VAL A 68 1.02 1.49 -1.38
C VAL A 68 0.55 1.06 -2.76
N ILE A 69 -0.71 0.67 -2.92
CA ILE A 69 -1.30 0.30 -4.21
C ILE A 69 -1.23 1.47 -5.18
N HIS A 70 -1.53 2.70 -4.74
CA HIS A 70 -1.30 3.89 -5.55
C HIS A 70 0.15 4.04 -6.00
N GLY A 71 1.12 3.80 -5.10
CA GLY A 71 2.54 3.77 -5.41
C GLY A 71 2.92 2.72 -6.46
N ILE A 72 2.36 1.51 -6.36
CA ILE A 72 2.57 0.42 -7.32
C ILE A 72 2.03 0.82 -8.69
N ILE A 73 0.76 1.23 -8.77
CA ILE A 73 0.12 1.67 -10.02
C ILE A 73 0.92 2.81 -10.66
N ARG A 74 1.43 3.76 -9.87
CA ARG A 74 2.21 4.90 -10.39
C ARG A 74 3.53 4.51 -11.06
N GLN A 75 4.21 3.46 -10.58
CA GLN A 75 5.40 2.92 -11.26
C GLN A 75 5.05 2.31 -12.61
N HIS A 76 3.79 1.95 -12.75
CA HIS A 76 3.18 1.31 -13.89
C HIS A 76 2.23 2.26 -14.64
N GLU A 77 2.34 3.58 -14.48
CA GLU A 77 1.40 4.55 -15.09
C GLU A 77 1.42 4.49 -16.64
N PHE A 78 2.42 3.82 -17.23
CA PHE A 78 2.43 3.47 -18.65
C PHE A 78 1.42 2.36 -19.03
N LEU A 79 0.91 1.59 -18.07
CA LEU A 79 0.06 0.41 -18.27
C LEU A 79 -1.38 0.76 -18.65
N GLU A 80 -1.89 1.93 -18.26
CA GLU A 80 -3.25 2.36 -18.61
C GLU A 80 -3.41 2.50 -20.14
N HIS A 81 -2.33 2.81 -20.86
CA HIS A 81 -2.31 2.92 -22.32
C HIS A 81 -1.97 1.59 -23.02
N CYS A 82 -1.68 0.55 -22.23
CA CYS A 82 -1.27 -0.77 -22.73
C CYS A 82 -2.40 -1.80 -22.71
N ILE A 83 -3.51 -1.58 -21.98
CA ILE A 83 -4.66 -2.49 -22.00
C ILE A 83 -5.39 -2.36 -23.35
N LYS A 84 -5.06 -3.24 -24.30
CA LYS A 84 -5.71 -3.28 -25.62
C LYS A 84 -6.47 -4.57 -25.86
N ASP A 85 -6.16 -5.61 -25.10
CA ASP A 85 -6.72 -6.95 -25.17
C ASP A 85 -6.50 -7.69 -23.83
N ARG A 86 -7.02 -8.91 -23.76
CA ARG A 86 -6.93 -9.78 -22.58
C ARG A 86 -5.49 -10.17 -22.24
N ASP A 87 -4.63 -10.31 -23.24
CA ASP A 87 -3.22 -10.67 -23.01
C ASP A 87 -2.46 -9.50 -22.35
N SER A 88 -2.80 -8.27 -22.72
CA SER A 88 -2.29 -7.06 -22.08
C SER A 88 -2.76 -6.91 -20.63
N GLU A 89 -3.99 -7.34 -20.32
CA GLU A 89 -4.54 -7.37 -18.97
C GLU A 89 -3.76 -8.35 -18.07
N GLU A 90 -3.51 -9.58 -18.53
CA GLU A 90 -2.74 -10.59 -17.77
C GLU A 90 -1.31 -10.09 -17.46
N VAL A 91 -0.64 -9.44 -18.41
CA VAL A 91 0.70 -8.85 -18.19
C VAL A 91 0.68 -7.77 -17.10
N ILE A 92 -0.37 -6.96 -17.05
CA ILE A 92 -0.52 -5.89 -16.05
C ILE A 92 -0.80 -6.47 -14.68
N VAL A 93 -1.66 -7.48 -14.61
CA VAL A 93 -1.97 -8.22 -13.38
C VAL A 93 -0.70 -8.88 -12.84
N ASP A 94 0.10 -9.54 -13.68
CA ASP A 94 1.38 -10.15 -13.30
C ASP A 94 2.38 -9.11 -12.79
N GLN A 95 2.44 -7.93 -13.42
CA GLN A 95 3.31 -6.84 -12.96
C GLN A 95 2.90 -6.29 -11.59
N ILE A 96 1.60 -6.03 -11.39
CA ILE A 96 1.07 -5.59 -10.09
C ILE A 96 1.33 -6.66 -9.02
N ALA A 97 1.09 -7.94 -9.35
CA ALA A 97 1.34 -9.06 -8.44
C ALA A 97 2.82 -9.18 -8.07
N SER A 98 3.73 -8.97 -9.03
CA SER A 98 5.18 -8.96 -8.81
C SER A 98 5.60 -7.84 -7.86
N VAL A 99 5.19 -6.59 -8.12
CA VAL A 99 5.57 -5.46 -7.27
C VAL A 99 4.90 -5.52 -5.90
N LEU A 100 3.67 -6.00 -5.81
CA LEU A 100 3.01 -6.27 -4.53
C LEU A 100 3.80 -7.31 -3.73
N SER A 101 4.17 -8.43 -4.35
CA SER A 101 4.94 -9.49 -3.70
C SER A 101 6.30 -8.98 -3.20
N ASP A 102 7.05 -8.26 -4.02
CA ASP A 102 8.32 -7.63 -3.64
C ASP A 102 8.12 -6.64 -2.48
N THR A 103 7.07 -5.82 -2.54
CA THR A 103 6.72 -4.87 -1.47
C THR A 103 6.39 -5.59 -0.17
N LEU A 104 5.60 -6.67 -0.20
CA LEU A 104 5.27 -7.45 0.99
C LEU A 104 6.51 -8.10 1.62
N VAL A 105 7.39 -8.67 0.80
CA VAL A 105 8.62 -9.33 1.26
C VAL A 105 9.62 -8.33 1.82
N ARG A 106 9.93 -7.25 1.10
CA ARG A 106 10.93 -6.25 1.53
C ARG A 106 10.55 -5.54 2.83
N ASN A 107 9.25 -5.42 3.12
CA ASN A 107 8.78 -4.81 4.36
C ASN A 107 8.53 -5.83 5.48
N GLY A 108 8.87 -7.11 5.26
CA GLY A 108 8.72 -8.19 6.25
C GLY A 108 7.25 -8.49 6.60
N TRP A 109 6.32 -8.18 5.70
CA TRP A 109 4.88 -8.45 5.88
C TRP A 109 4.49 -9.82 5.35
N PHE A 110 5.33 -10.39 4.51
CA PHE A 110 5.22 -11.75 4.02
C PHE A 110 6.59 -12.41 4.01
N ASN A 111 6.64 -13.68 4.37
CA ASN A 111 7.86 -14.48 4.34
C ASN A 111 7.67 -15.62 3.34
N LEU A 112 8.50 -15.63 2.28
CA LEU A 112 8.42 -16.65 1.23
C LEU A 112 8.76 -18.05 1.76
N ASP A 113 9.60 -18.14 2.79
CA ASP A 113 9.99 -19.42 3.38
C ASP A 113 8.82 -20.10 4.13
N ASP A 114 7.78 -19.34 4.49
CA ASP A 114 6.56 -19.85 5.15
C ASP A 114 5.51 -20.34 4.12
N TRP A 115 5.73 -20.12 2.84
CA TRP A 115 4.85 -20.52 1.74
C TRP A 115 5.26 -21.88 1.17
N ASP A 116 4.52 -22.92 1.56
CA ASP A 116 4.73 -24.29 1.05
C ASP A 116 4.00 -24.59 -0.27
N GLY A 117 3.34 -23.59 -0.87
CA GLY A 117 2.57 -23.74 -2.10
C GLY A 117 1.33 -24.62 -1.99
N THR A 118 1.03 -25.16 -0.81
CA THR A 118 -0.14 -26.01 -0.60
C THR A 118 -1.30 -25.18 -0.04
N PRO A 119 -2.53 -25.36 -0.57
CA PRO A 119 -3.70 -24.78 0.06
C PRO A 119 -3.82 -25.35 1.48
N LYS A 120 -3.48 -24.56 2.49
CA LYS A 120 -3.72 -24.96 3.88
C LYS A 120 -5.24 -25.08 4.03
N LYS A 121 -5.73 -26.32 4.18
CA LYS A 121 -7.16 -26.59 4.35
C LYS A 121 -7.72 -25.60 5.37
N ALA A 122 -8.72 -24.81 4.94
CA ALA A 122 -9.38 -23.85 5.80
C ALA A 122 -9.71 -24.56 7.13
N ARG A 123 -9.20 -24.03 8.24
CA ARG A 123 -9.54 -24.55 9.57
C ARG A 123 -11.04 -24.34 9.73
N GLY A 124 -11.80 -25.42 9.55
CA GLY A 124 -13.23 -25.47 9.86
C GLY A 124 -13.41 -24.99 11.30
N LYS A 125 -14.20 -23.94 11.46
CA LYS A 125 -14.89 -23.64 12.71
C LYS A 125 -16.30 -24.15 12.58
#